data_AF-A0A427ADH5-F1
#
_entry.id   AF-A0A427ADH5-F1
#
_cell.length_a   1.000
_cell.length_b   1.000
_cell.length_c   1.000
_cell.angle_alpha   90.00
_cell.angle_beta   90.00
_cell.angle_gamma   90.00
#
_symmetry.space_group_name_H-M   'P 1'
#
loop_
_entity.id
_entity.type
_entity.pdbx_description
1 polymer ?
#
loop_
_entity_poly.entity_id
_entity_poly.type
_entity_poly.pdbx_seq_one_letter_code
_entity_poly.pdbx_strand_id
1 'polypeptide(L)'
;MALVVAESSGALVELDVGDSMQSLSRLVDSQRELFHSQIDQLQQLVVAQCKLTGVNPLAQEMVRFLLSFRALLGKRPRDLLNPKAVKYLQSVFSIKDTIGKKETRELSALCGVTVSQVLCFM
;
A
#
# COMPACT_ATOMS: atom_id res chain seq x y z
N MET A 1 -35.20 -12.35 -66.06
CA MET A 1 -36.14 -12.30 -64.92
C MET A 1 -35.82 -13.46 -63.99
N ALA A 2 -35.79 -13.20 -62.67
CA ALA A 2 -35.53 -14.11 -61.53
C ALA A 2 -34.11 -14.73 -61.52
N LEU A 3 -33.14 -14.34 -60.68
CA LEU A 3 -33.11 -14.13 -59.23
C LEU A 3 -33.36 -15.42 -58.44
N VAL A 4 -32.28 -16.16 -58.17
CA VAL A 4 -32.18 -17.06 -57.01
C VAL A 4 -30.94 -16.60 -56.24
N VAL A 5 -31.21 -15.80 -55.21
CA VAL A 5 -30.24 -15.40 -54.19
C VAL A 5 -29.87 -16.66 -53.41
N ALA A 6 -28.60 -17.03 -53.44
CA ALA A 6 -28.05 -17.98 -52.48
C ALA A 6 -27.98 -17.29 -51.11
N GLU A 7 -28.98 -17.53 -50.29
CA GLU A 7 -28.95 -17.16 -48.87
C GLU A 7 -27.92 -18.04 -48.16
N SER A 8 -26.74 -17.48 -47.92
CA SER A 8 -25.76 -18.00 -46.97
C SER A 8 -25.37 -16.86 -46.03
N SER A 9 -26.25 -16.54 -45.09
CA SER A 9 -25.88 -15.64 -43.99
C SER A 9 -26.79 -15.88 -42.80
N GLY A 10 -26.34 -16.71 -41.86
CA GLY A 10 -27.09 -16.96 -40.62
C GLY A 10 -26.52 -18.00 -39.66
N ALA A 11 -25.26 -18.45 -39.82
CA ALA A 11 -24.73 -19.57 -39.02
C ALA A 11 -23.26 -19.39 -38.58
N LEU A 12 -22.85 -18.18 -38.15
CA LEU A 12 -21.44 -17.95 -37.78
C LEU A 12 -21.18 -17.23 -36.44
N VAL A 13 -22.20 -16.82 -35.66
CA VAL A 13 -21.96 -15.97 -34.47
C VAL A 13 -22.26 -16.65 -33.12
N GLU A 14 -22.99 -17.75 -33.08
CA GLU A 14 -23.32 -18.44 -31.80
C GLU A 14 -22.29 -19.47 -31.34
N LEU A 15 -21.37 -19.93 -32.22
CA LEU A 15 -20.43 -21.00 -31.88
C LEU A 15 -19.13 -20.52 -31.19
N ASP A 16 -18.78 -19.24 -31.31
CA ASP A 16 -17.49 -18.70 -30.83
C ASP A 16 -17.55 -18.20 -29.38
N VAL A 17 -18.73 -17.75 -28.92
CA VAL A 17 -18.91 -17.23 -27.55
C VAL A 17 -18.88 -18.35 -26.52
N GLY A 18 -19.46 -19.51 -26.83
CA GLY A 18 -19.45 -20.69 -25.96
C GLY A 18 -18.04 -21.27 -25.77
N ASP A 19 -17.25 -21.33 -26.83
CA ASP A 19 -15.85 -21.79 -26.78
C ASP A 19 -14.94 -20.77 -26.06
N SER A 20 -15.18 -19.46 -26.28
CA SER A 20 -14.52 -18.37 -25.56
C SER A 20 -14.80 -18.39 -24.06
N MET A 21 -16.05 -18.65 -23.64
CA MET A 21 -16.38 -18.75 -22.20
C MET A 21 -15.77 -20.01 -21.56
N GLN A 22 -15.74 -21.13 -22.29
CA GLN A 22 -15.11 -22.36 -21.79
C GLN A 22 -13.59 -22.23 -21.71
N SER A 23 -12.94 -21.58 -22.69
CA SER A 23 -11.50 -21.32 -22.66
C SER A 23 -11.13 -20.35 -21.53
N LEU A 24 -11.91 -19.29 -21.31
CA LEU A 24 -11.74 -18.39 -20.17
C LEU A 24 -11.86 -19.15 -18.83
N SER A 25 -12.89 -20.00 -18.67
CA SER A 25 -13.06 -20.82 -17.47
C SER A 25 -11.84 -21.70 -17.22
N ARG A 26 -11.35 -22.41 -18.24
CA ARG A 26 -10.15 -23.25 -18.14
C ARG A 26 -8.90 -22.46 -17.77
N LEU A 27 -8.76 -21.24 -18.28
CA LEU A 27 -7.63 -20.37 -17.96
C LEU A 27 -7.70 -19.87 -16.51
N VAL A 28 -8.90 -19.54 -16.02
CA VAL A 28 -9.13 -19.19 -14.61
C VAL A 28 -8.86 -20.39 -13.70
N ASP A 29 -9.31 -21.58 -14.05
CA ASP A 29 -9.05 -22.81 -13.31
C ASP A 29 -7.54 -23.12 -13.28
N SER A 30 -6.86 -22.97 -14.42
CA SER A 30 -5.40 -23.14 -14.53
C SER A 30 -4.63 -22.13 -13.67
N GLN A 31 -5.02 -20.85 -13.68
CA GLN A 31 -4.42 -19.84 -12.79
C GLN A 31 -4.65 -20.16 -11.33
N ARG A 32 -5.86 -20.60 -10.98
CA ARG A 32 -6.21 -20.99 -9.60
C ARG A 32 -5.34 -22.16 -9.12
N GLU A 33 -5.16 -23.19 -9.93
CA GLU A 33 -4.28 -24.32 -9.61
C GLU A 33 -2.82 -23.88 -9.46
N LEU A 34 -2.35 -23.01 -10.34
CA LEU A 34 -0.99 -22.46 -10.25
C LEU A 34 -0.78 -21.67 -8.96
N PHE A 35 -1.72 -20.80 -8.57
CA PHE A 35 -1.64 -20.08 -7.31
C PHE A 35 -1.66 -21.02 -6.10
N HIS A 36 -2.51 -22.05 -6.10
CA HIS A 36 -2.51 -23.05 -5.03
C HIS A 36 -1.16 -23.77 -4.92
N SER A 37 -0.60 -24.22 -6.04
CA SER A 37 0.72 -24.86 -6.08
C SER A 37 1.83 -23.94 -5.56
N GLN A 38 1.83 -22.66 -5.96
CA GLN A 38 2.80 -21.68 -5.47
C GLN A 38 2.67 -21.42 -3.96
N ILE A 39 1.45 -21.35 -3.44
CA ILE A 39 1.21 -21.20 -2.01
C ILE A 39 1.75 -22.41 -1.25
N ASP A 40 1.49 -23.62 -1.72
CA ASP A 40 1.98 -24.85 -1.09
C ASP A 40 3.50 -24.92 -1.09
N GLN A 41 4.15 -24.57 -2.21
CA GLN A 41 5.60 -24.47 -2.30
C GLN A 41 6.18 -23.44 -1.32
N LEU A 42 5.55 -22.26 -1.22
CA LEU A 42 5.97 -21.23 -0.27
C LEU A 42 5.82 -21.71 1.18
N GLN A 43 4.72 -22.39 1.51
CA GLN A 43 4.53 -22.96 2.85
C GLN A 43 5.60 -23.98 3.18
N GLN A 44 5.93 -24.88 2.25
CA GLN A 44 7.00 -25.87 2.45
C GLN A 44 8.35 -25.19 2.68
N LEU A 45 8.66 -24.15 1.91
CA LEU A 45 9.90 -23.38 2.05
C LEU A 45 9.96 -22.69 3.41
N VAL A 46 8.88 -22.02 3.83
CA VAL A 46 8.78 -21.36 5.14
C VAL A 46 8.97 -22.38 6.27
N VAL A 47 8.33 -23.55 6.21
CA VAL A 47 8.50 -24.62 7.19
C VAL A 47 9.93 -25.15 7.21
N ALA A 48 10.54 -25.36 6.06
CA ALA A 48 11.93 -25.80 5.95
C ALA A 48 12.91 -24.77 6.54
N GLN A 49 12.72 -23.48 6.23
CA GLN A 49 13.50 -22.40 6.82
C GLN A 49 13.33 -22.34 8.33
N CYS A 50 12.10 -22.42 8.85
CA CYS A 50 11.85 -22.49 10.29
C CYS A 50 12.61 -23.65 10.95
N LYS A 51 12.64 -24.82 10.32
CA LYS A 51 13.37 -25.99 10.84
C LYS A 51 14.89 -25.79 10.83
N LEU A 52 15.43 -25.14 9.80
CA LEU A 52 16.88 -24.94 9.64
C LEU A 52 17.42 -23.79 10.49
N THR A 53 16.67 -22.70 10.63
CA THR A 53 17.13 -21.47 11.30
C THR A 53 16.51 -21.27 12.67
N GLY A 54 15.46 -22.02 13.01
CA GLY A 54 14.69 -21.86 14.25
C GLY A 54 13.81 -20.61 14.29
N VAL A 55 13.77 -19.82 13.21
CA VAL A 55 13.03 -18.55 13.14
C VAL A 55 12.01 -18.56 12.00
N ASN A 56 10.85 -17.96 12.24
CA ASN A 56 9.80 -17.84 11.23
C ASN A 56 10.08 -16.65 10.28
N PRO A 57 10.37 -16.89 8.99
CA PRO A 57 10.72 -15.83 8.05
C PRO A 57 9.57 -14.83 7.84
N LEU A 58 8.31 -15.27 7.88
CA LEU A 58 7.15 -14.38 7.76
C LEU A 58 7.01 -13.48 9.00
N ALA A 59 7.24 -14.02 10.19
CA ALA A 59 7.23 -13.24 11.42
C ALA A 59 8.35 -12.18 11.42
N GLN A 60 9.53 -12.53 10.92
CA GLN A 60 10.65 -11.60 10.81
C GLN A 60 10.35 -10.46 9.83
N GLU A 61 9.74 -10.75 8.68
CA GLU A 61 9.35 -9.72 7.72
C GLU A 61 8.26 -8.81 8.29
N MET A 62 7.29 -9.37 9.02
CA MET A 62 6.26 -8.59 9.69
C MET A 62 6.84 -7.66 10.78
N VAL A 63 7.86 -8.11 11.53
CA VAL A 63 8.59 -7.26 12.47
C VAL A 63 9.35 -6.15 11.74
N ARG A 64 10.05 -6.46 10.63
CA ARG A 64 10.72 -5.44 9.81
C ARG A 64 9.74 -4.43 9.26
N PHE A 65 8.59 -4.88 8.77
CA PHE A 65 7.52 -4.02 8.28
C PHE A 65 6.94 -3.13 9.38
N LEU A 66 6.66 -3.70 10.57
CA LEU A 66 6.19 -2.92 11.71
C LEU A 66 7.24 -1.89 12.15
N LEU A 67 8.52 -2.26 12.15
CA LEU A 67 9.61 -1.35 12.51
C LEU A 67 9.83 -0.27 11.46
N SER A 68 9.72 -0.58 10.17
CA SER A 68 9.82 0.42 9.09
C SER A 68 8.63 1.36 9.10
N PHE A 69 7.42 0.84 9.33
CA PHE A 69 6.21 1.63 9.51
C PHE A 69 6.29 2.49 10.78
N ARG A 70 6.77 1.94 11.89
CA ARG A 70 7.02 2.67 13.14
C ARG A 70 8.11 3.72 12.97
N ALA A 71 9.14 3.49 12.15
CA ALA A 71 10.14 4.50 11.83
C ALA A 71 9.57 5.60 10.93
N LEU A 72 8.63 5.26 10.02
CA LEU A 72 7.93 6.22 9.17
C LEU A 72 6.99 7.13 9.98
N LEU A 73 6.22 6.55 10.92
CA LEU A 73 5.34 7.24 11.88
C LEU A 73 6.08 7.89 13.05
N GLY A 74 7.26 7.37 13.37
CA GLY A 74 8.09 7.75 14.50
C GLY A 74 9.26 8.66 14.12
N LYS A 75 9.36 9.10 12.86
CA LYS A 75 10.06 10.36 12.57
C LYS A 75 9.41 11.38 13.49
N ARG A 76 10.15 11.83 14.50
CA ARG A 76 9.61 12.82 15.43
C ARG A 76 9.13 13.98 14.56
N PRO A 77 8.07 14.72 14.93
CA PRO A 77 7.68 15.92 14.19
C PRO A 77 8.91 16.80 13.89
N ARG A 78 9.89 16.82 14.81
CA ARG A 78 11.24 17.39 14.67
C ARG A 78 12.01 17.05 13.36
N ASP A 79 11.90 15.84 12.82
CA ASP A 79 12.67 15.37 11.66
C ASP A 79 12.00 15.69 10.32
N LEU A 80 10.72 16.08 10.35
CA LEU A 80 9.94 16.50 9.17
C LEU A 80 9.82 18.04 9.09
N LEU A 81 10.20 18.75 10.14
CA LEU A 81 10.16 20.20 10.21
C LEU A 81 11.50 20.79 9.73
N ASN A 82 11.43 21.97 9.10
CA ASN A 82 12.63 22.69 8.70
C ASN A 82 13.54 22.93 9.92
N PRO A 83 14.85 22.66 9.86
CA PRO A 83 15.76 22.89 10.99
C PRO A 83 15.75 24.34 11.51
N LYS A 84 15.40 25.32 10.67
CA LYS A 84 15.19 26.72 11.10
C LYS A 84 13.93 26.87 11.98
N ALA A 85 12.84 26.19 11.62
CA ALA A 85 11.59 26.18 12.38
C ALA A 85 11.77 25.51 13.74
N VAL A 86 12.52 24.40 13.80
CA VAL A 86 12.82 23.69 15.05
C VAL A 86 13.56 24.59 16.04
N LYS A 87 14.59 25.32 15.59
CA LYS A 87 15.32 26.27 16.45
C LYS A 87 14.43 27.41 16.94
N TYR A 88 13.57 27.92 16.08
CA TYR A 88 12.65 29.02 16.42
C TYR A 88 11.60 28.58 17.44
N LEU A 89 10.94 27.44 17.22
CA LEU A 89 9.99 26.85 18.17
C LEU A 89 10.66 26.57 19.52
N GLN A 90 11.87 26.03 19.53
CA GLN A 90 12.62 25.78 20.76
C GLN A 90 12.93 27.08 21.52
N SER A 91 13.33 28.15 20.84
CA SER A 91 13.53 29.46 21.48
C SER A 91 12.23 30.04 22.06
N VAL A 92 11.10 29.85 21.39
CA VAL A 92 9.80 30.32 21.87
C VAL A 92 9.33 29.52 23.09
N PHE A 93 9.42 28.19 23.05
CA PHE A 93 9.06 27.32 24.19
C PHE A 93 10.00 27.48 25.38
N SER A 94 11.27 27.85 25.16
CA SER A 94 12.18 28.18 26.26
C SER A 94 11.76 29.42 27.05
N ILE A 95 10.93 30.30 26.47
CA ILE A 95 10.47 31.55 27.08
C ILE A 95 9.04 31.40 27.61
N LYS A 96 8.20 30.64 26.90
CA LYS A 96 6.79 30.47 27.24
C LYS A 96 6.31 29.06 26.90
N ASP A 97 6.00 28.31 27.94
CA ASP A 97 5.59 26.90 27.84
C ASP A 97 4.11 26.75 27.43
N THR A 98 3.30 27.81 27.51
CA THR A 98 1.87 27.77 27.14
C THR A 98 1.57 28.78 26.04
N ILE A 99 1.26 28.28 24.84
CA ILE A 99 0.99 29.11 23.66
C ILE A 99 -0.50 29.07 23.34
N GLY A 100 -1.12 30.24 23.19
CA GLY A 100 -2.55 30.36 22.89
C GLY A 100 -2.86 30.11 21.41
N LYS A 101 -4.14 29.85 21.09
CA LYS A 101 -4.61 29.54 19.72
C LYS A 101 -4.19 30.56 18.65
N LYS A 102 -4.05 31.83 19.04
CA LYS A 102 -3.62 32.93 18.14
C LYS A 102 -2.13 32.83 17.82
N GLU A 103 -1.31 32.67 18.86
CA GLU A 103 0.15 32.52 18.75
C GLU A 103 0.52 31.24 17.98
N THR A 104 -0.22 30.13 18.15
CA THR A 104 -0.01 28.90 17.37
C THR A 104 -0.22 29.12 15.86
N ARG A 105 -1.18 29.96 15.47
CA ARG A 105 -1.41 30.32 14.05
C ARG A 105 -0.30 31.22 13.50
N GLU A 106 0.20 32.14 14.32
CA GLU A 106 1.31 33.02 13.96
C GLU A 106 2.62 32.23 13.79
N LEU A 107 2.91 31.29 14.69
CA LEU A 107 4.05 30.37 14.57
C LEU A 107 3.93 29.45 13.36
N SER A 108 2.71 28.97 13.07
CA SER A 108 2.41 28.18 11.88
C SER A 108 2.75 28.95 10.60
N ALA A 109 2.35 30.23 10.51
CA ALA A 109 2.64 31.09 9.37
C ALA A 109 4.13 31.46 9.26
N LEU A 110 4.80 31.76 10.37
CA LEU A 110 6.22 32.14 10.39
C LEU A 110 7.16 30.98 10.05
N CYS A 111 6.84 29.77 10.51
CA CYS A 111 7.68 28.60 10.33
C CYS A 111 7.30 27.75 9.11
N GLY A 112 6.16 28.03 8.47
CA GLY A 112 5.63 27.21 7.36
C GLY A 112 5.22 25.80 7.82
N VAL A 113 4.73 25.68 9.06
CA VAL A 113 4.41 24.41 9.73
C VAL A 113 2.92 24.38 10.06
N THR A 114 2.30 23.22 10.15
CA THR A 114 0.86 23.15 10.50
C THR A 114 0.63 23.41 12.00
N VAL A 115 -0.52 23.97 12.35
CA VAL A 115 -0.94 24.20 13.75
C VAL A 115 -0.83 22.93 14.60
N SER A 116 -1.18 21.77 14.02
CA SER A 116 -1.06 20.47 14.66
C SER A 116 0.40 20.08 14.95
N GLN A 117 1.35 20.44 14.06
CA GLN A 117 2.78 20.19 14.27
C GLN A 117 3.37 21.08 15.37
N VAL A 118 2.88 22.32 15.51
CA VAL A 118 3.30 23.23 16.60
C VAL A 118 2.83 22.69 17.95
N LEU A 119 1.59 22.21 18.04
CA LEU A 119 1.04 21.62 19.26
C LEU A 119 1.69 20.27 19.60
N CYS A 120 2.12 19.51 18.59
CA CYS A 120 2.84 18.25 18.78
C CYS A 120 4.33 18.44 19.15
N PHE A 121 4.83 19.68 19.09
CA PHE A 121 6.18 20.04 19.51
C PHE A 121 6.28 20.36 21.01
N MET A 122 5.18 20.78 21.63
CA MET A 122 5.00 20.81 23.09
C MET A 122 5.05 19.39 23.65
#